data_AF-A0A7S4KMP7-F1
#
_entry.id   AF-A0A7S4KMP7-F1
#
_cell.length_a   1.000
_cell.length_b   1.000
_cell.length_c   1.000
_cell.angle_alpha   90.00
_cell.angle_beta   90.00
_cell.angle_gamma   90.00
#
_symmetry.space_group_name_H-M   'P 1'
#
loop_
_entity.id
_entity.type
_entity.pdbx_description
1 polymer ?
#
loop_
_entity_poly.entity_id
_entity_poly.type
_entity_poly.pdbx_seq_one_letter_code
_entity_poly.pdbx_strand_id
1 'polypeptide(L)'
;RMFRMKKIRLILDSIEEFFQLPGFMMRMFSMLAGISLLVHSCACIYWLIKEMTFSQDEICLFLSHYNLNCYSGLLEKYVLTIYFMNTIFTTVGFGDITPENTAERLFTIIAMYAGVMVFGTMLSEVQSAHMHAFRLQKQCDQVHHDVKDFLRSTNVPKAVSRRVLEWVDLDYMVKMRRNQREAALSLIPPQLRMPIFDHLHKEMLYGIPFLRDLADIHRDQFLLNLFSLAQLITFCSHKFPVATCMK
;
A
#
# COMPACT_ATOMS: atom_id res chain seq x y z
N ARG A 1 20.39 -15.09 -19.83
CA ARG A 1 20.67 -14.78 -18.39
C ARG A 1 19.38 -14.46 -17.60
N MET A 2 18.23 -15.08 -17.93
CA MET A 2 16.89 -14.81 -17.35
C MET A 2 16.53 -15.67 -16.11
N PHE A 3 17.32 -16.71 -15.81
CA PHE A 3 17.02 -17.68 -14.75
C PHE A 3 17.22 -17.17 -13.30
N ARG A 4 17.74 -15.95 -13.10
CA ARG A 4 17.92 -15.37 -11.76
C ARG A 4 16.68 -14.66 -11.19
N MET A 5 15.63 -14.45 -11.98
CA MET A 5 14.38 -13.80 -11.53
C MET A 5 13.65 -14.56 -10.42
N LYS A 6 13.73 -15.91 -10.43
CA LYS A 6 13.12 -16.74 -9.37
C LYS A 6 13.78 -16.52 -7.99
N LYS A 7 15.09 -16.25 -7.97
CA LYS A 7 15.84 -15.97 -6.74
C LYS A 7 15.45 -14.63 -6.11
N ILE A 8 15.11 -13.64 -6.94
CA ILE A 8 14.65 -12.32 -6.47
C ILE A 8 13.30 -12.45 -5.76
N ARG A 9 12.36 -13.26 -6.29
CA ARG A 9 11.08 -13.52 -5.63
C ARG A 9 11.28 -14.19 -4.26
N LEU A 10 12.13 -15.20 -4.18
CA LEU A 10 12.46 -15.87 -2.91
C LEU A 10 13.10 -14.92 -1.86
N ILE A 11 13.89 -13.96 -2.31
CA ILE A 11 14.49 -12.95 -1.41
C ILE A 11 13.43 -11.93 -0.98
N LEU A 12 12.51 -11.53 -1.87
CA LEU A 12 11.40 -10.63 -1.54
C LEU A 12 10.45 -11.27 -0.51
N ASP A 13 10.12 -12.55 -0.67
CA ASP A 13 9.27 -13.30 0.27
C ASP A 13 9.96 -13.42 1.65
N SER A 14 11.28 -13.65 1.67
CA SER A 14 12.05 -13.72 2.92
C SER A 14 12.20 -12.36 3.61
N ILE A 15 12.23 -11.25 2.86
CA ILE A 15 12.22 -9.89 3.40
C ILE A 15 10.84 -9.52 3.95
N GLU A 16 9.76 -9.95 3.30
CA GLU A 16 8.38 -9.77 3.77
C GLU A 16 8.16 -10.43 5.14
N GLU A 17 8.72 -11.63 5.32
CA GLU A 17 8.63 -12.38 6.57
C GLU A 17 9.49 -11.78 7.69
N PHE A 18 10.66 -11.20 7.36
CA PHE A 18 11.58 -10.65 8.36
C PHE A 18 11.21 -9.24 8.86
N PHE A 19 10.63 -8.40 8.00
CA PHE A 19 10.41 -6.98 8.33
C PHE A 19 8.99 -6.63 8.79
N GLN A 20 8.02 -7.56 8.77
CA GLN A 20 6.60 -7.27 9.05
C GLN A 20 6.06 -6.03 8.30
N LEU A 21 6.65 -5.68 7.16
CA LEU A 21 6.22 -4.53 6.40
C LEU A 21 4.83 -4.83 5.83
N PRO A 22 3.88 -3.90 5.91
CA PRO A 22 2.58 -4.10 5.30
C PRO A 22 2.76 -4.38 3.80
N GLY A 23 2.16 -5.47 3.31
CA GLY A 23 2.41 -6.01 1.96
C GLY A 23 2.19 -5.03 0.80
N PHE A 24 1.45 -3.94 1.01
CA PHE A 24 1.34 -2.88 0.01
C PHE A 24 2.69 -2.18 -0.29
N MET A 25 3.55 -1.97 0.72
CA MET A 25 4.86 -1.32 0.52
C MET A 25 5.82 -2.20 -0.28
N MET A 26 5.80 -3.50 -0.03
CA MET A 26 6.60 -4.47 -0.77
C MET A 26 6.20 -4.55 -2.25
N ARG A 27 4.89 -4.54 -2.54
CA ARG A 27 4.37 -4.47 -3.92
C ARG A 27 4.84 -3.21 -4.65
N MET A 28 4.77 -2.05 -3.99
CA MET A 28 5.21 -0.78 -4.56
C MET A 28 6.71 -0.79 -4.89
N PHE A 29 7.55 -1.28 -3.97
CA PHE A 29 8.99 -1.41 -4.21
C PHE A 29 9.31 -2.37 -5.36
N SER A 30 8.67 -3.54 -5.38
CA SER A 30 8.85 -4.52 -6.46
C SER A 30 8.46 -3.95 -7.82
N MET A 31 7.41 -3.13 -7.87
CA MET A 31 6.96 -2.49 -9.09
C MET A 31 7.97 -1.45 -9.59
N LEU A 32 8.43 -0.56 -8.71
CA LEU A 32 9.44 0.45 -9.02
C LEU A 32 10.73 -0.17 -9.55
N ALA A 33 11.19 -1.27 -8.92
CA ALA A 33 12.35 -2.01 -9.38
C ALA A 33 12.14 -2.63 -10.78
N GLY A 34 10.95 -3.17 -11.06
CA GLY A 34 10.59 -3.70 -12.37
C GLY A 34 10.60 -2.64 -13.47
N ILE A 35 10.09 -1.44 -13.16
CA ILE A 35 10.06 -0.31 -14.10
C ILE A 35 11.46 0.23 -14.36
N SER A 36 12.28 0.38 -13.31
CA SER A 36 13.68 0.79 -13.46
C SER A 36 14.45 -0.16 -14.38
N LEU A 37 14.24 -1.47 -14.24
CA LEU A 37 14.86 -2.47 -15.11
C LEU A 37 14.35 -2.40 -16.57
N LEU A 38 13.07 -2.08 -16.76
CA LEU A 38 12.49 -1.87 -18.08
C LEU A 38 13.08 -0.62 -18.76
N VAL A 39 13.13 0.51 -18.05
CA VAL A 39 13.73 1.77 -18.53
C VAL A 39 15.20 1.56 -18.87
N HIS A 40 15.96 0.86 -18.01
CA HIS A 40 17.34 0.48 -18.29
C HIS A 40 17.47 -0.34 -19.58
N SER A 41 16.62 -1.36 -19.75
CA SER A 41 16.64 -2.21 -20.94
C SER A 41 16.33 -1.41 -22.21
N CYS A 42 15.32 -0.55 -22.17
CA CYS A 42 14.97 0.32 -23.29
C CYS A 42 16.07 1.34 -23.60
N ALA A 43 16.74 1.89 -22.59
CA ALA A 43 17.85 2.83 -22.80
C ALA A 43 19.05 2.16 -23.47
N CYS A 44 19.41 0.96 -23.04
CA CYS A 44 20.46 0.17 -23.67
C CYS A 44 20.12 -0.19 -25.12
N ILE A 45 18.86 -0.58 -25.40
CA ILE A 45 18.42 -0.87 -26.77
C ILE A 45 18.45 0.40 -27.63
N TYR A 46 18.01 1.54 -27.11
CA TYR A 46 18.05 2.81 -27.83
C TYR A 46 19.49 3.22 -28.19
N TRP A 47 20.42 3.13 -27.23
CA TRP A 47 21.83 3.40 -27.50
C TRP A 47 22.41 2.44 -28.54
N LEU A 48 22.06 1.14 -28.44
CA LEU A 48 22.47 0.13 -29.42
C LEU A 48 21.95 0.46 -30.83
N ILE A 49 20.70 0.90 -30.96
CA ILE A 49 20.14 1.34 -32.25
C ILE A 49 20.96 2.51 -32.78
N LYS A 50 21.22 3.53 -31.94
CA LYS A 50 22.01 4.71 -32.33
C LYS A 50 23.39 4.32 -32.84
N GLU A 51 24.10 3.43 -32.14
CA GLU A 51 25.42 2.91 -32.55
C GLU A 51 25.40 2.10 -33.84
N MET A 52 24.29 1.40 -34.15
CA MET A 52 24.14 0.63 -35.39
C MET A 52 23.75 1.50 -36.59
N THR A 53 23.10 2.64 -36.36
CA THR A 53 22.55 3.49 -37.43
C THR A 53 23.41 4.69 -37.80
N PHE A 54 24.28 5.15 -36.90
CA PHE A 54 25.10 6.35 -37.10
C PHE A 54 26.59 6.01 -37.12
N SER A 55 27.34 6.79 -37.90
CA SER A 55 28.79 6.79 -37.85
C SER A 55 29.31 7.40 -36.53
N GLN A 56 30.57 7.14 -36.19
CA GLN A 56 31.18 7.69 -34.97
C GLN A 56 31.16 9.24 -34.97
N ASP A 57 31.34 9.88 -36.14
CA ASP A 57 31.35 11.33 -36.27
C ASP A 57 29.95 11.94 -36.01
N GLU A 58 28.90 11.29 -36.51
CA GLU A 58 27.51 11.72 -36.26
C GLU A 58 27.12 11.56 -34.77
N ILE A 59 27.54 10.46 -34.14
CA ILE A 59 27.34 10.26 -32.69
C ILE A 59 28.12 11.32 -31.89
N CYS A 60 29.33 11.65 -32.33
CA CYS A 60 30.16 12.70 -31.73
C CYS A 60 29.47 14.06 -31.80
N LEU A 61 28.89 14.40 -32.95
CA LEU A 61 28.13 15.63 -33.16
C LEU A 61 26.89 15.69 -32.25
N PHE A 62 26.14 14.57 -32.18
CA PHE A 62 25.00 14.44 -31.26
C PHE A 62 25.42 14.69 -29.81
N LEU A 63 26.50 14.05 -29.34
CA LEU A 63 27.00 14.25 -27.97
C LEU A 63 27.45 15.69 -27.72
N SER A 64 28.10 16.33 -28.70
CA SER A 64 28.51 17.73 -28.60
C SER A 64 27.32 18.67 -28.45
N HIS A 65 26.16 18.36 -29.02
CA HIS A 65 24.93 19.14 -28.83
C HIS A 65 24.48 19.18 -27.36
N TYR A 66 24.78 18.13 -26.59
CA TYR A 66 24.47 18.01 -25.17
C TYR A 66 25.65 18.35 -24.26
N ASN A 67 26.64 19.11 -24.76
CA ASN A 67 27.87 19.47 -24.04
C ASN A 67 28.68 18.26 -23.54
N LEU A 68 28.62 17.14 -24.27
CA LEU A 68 29.43 15.95 -24.03
C LEU A 68 30.53 15.81 -25.09
N ASN A 69 31.62 15.14 -24.71
CA ASN A 69 32.75 14.92 -25.60
C ASN A 69 32.59 13.63 -26.41
N CYS A 70 33.27 13.53 -27.55
CA CYS A 70 33.36 12.30 -28.35
C CYS A 70 33.81 11.08 -27.52
N TYR A 71 34.77 11.33 -26.64
CA TYR A 71 35.39 10.34 -25.75
C TYR A 71 34.70 10.27 -24.38
N SER A 72 33.50 10.84 -24.25
CA SER A 72 32.68 10.70 -23.06
C SER A 72 32.54 9.24 -22.66
N GLY A 73 32.71 9.00 -21.36
CA GLY A 73 32.68 7.67 -20.79
C GLY A 73 31.31 7.01 -20.95
N LEU A 74 31.27 5.69 -20.78
CA LEU A 74 30.02 4.91 -20.88
C LEU A 74 28.94 5.45 -19.93
N LEU A 75 29.33 5.95 -18.75
CA LEU A 75 28.40 6.48 -17.75
C LEU A 75 27.66 7.73 -18.24
N GLU A 76 28.33 8.66 -18.91
CA GLU A 76 27.70 9.90 -19.41
C GLU A 76 26.68 9.59 -20.51
N LYS A 77 27.06 8.72 -21.47
CA LYS A 77 26.18 8.22 -22.53
C LYS A 77 24.98 7.48 -21.95
N TYR A 78 25.21 6.67 -20.93
CA TYR A 78 24.18 5.92 -20.22
C TYR A 78 23.20 6.84 -19.48
N VAL A 79 23.70 7.84 -18.77
CA VAL A 79 22.86 8.81 -18.04
C VAL A 79 21.99 9.61 -19.01
N LEU A 80 22.55 10.08 -20.13
CA LEU A 80 21.81 10.80 -21.17
C LEU A 80 20.67 9.96 -21.76
N THR A 81 20.95 8.70 -22.09
CA THR A 81 19.95 7.79 -22.68
C THR A 81 18.91 7.30 -21.69
N ILE A 82 19.29 7.04 -20.44
CA ILE A 82 18.32 6.75 -19.38
C ILE A 82 17.43 7.95 -19.12
N TYR A 83 18.00 9.16 -19.11
CA TYR A 83 17.21 10.38 -18.97
C TYR A 83 16.16 10.47 -20.09
N PHE A 84 16.56 10.30 -21.35
CA PHE A 84 15.63 10.29 -22.48
C PHE A 84 14.53 9.22 -22.35
N MET A 85 14.89 7.97 -22.01
CA MET A 85 13.88 6.94 -21.80
C MET A 85 12.97 7.27 -20.62
N ASN A 86 13.51 7.83 -19.55
CA ASN A 86 12.71 8.18 -18.39
C ASN A 86 11.68 9.27 -18.74
N THR A 87 12.02 10.28 -19.55
CA THR A 87 11.05 11.31 -19.98
C THR A 87 9.92 10.72 -20.82
N ILE A 88 10.18 9.65 -21.59
CA ILE A 88 9.14 8.88 -22.31
C ILE A 88 8.27 8.08 -21.35
N PHE A 89 8.87 7.27 -20.49
CA PHE A 89 8.14 6.37 -19.58
C PHE A 89 7.35 7.12 -18.50
N THR A 90 7.83 8.29 -18.09
CA THR A 90 7.12 9.18 -17.15
C THR A 90 6.14 10.13 -17.86
N THR A 91 6.05 10.05 -19.19
CA THR A 91 5.17 10.89 -20.03
C THR A 91 5.43 12.40 -19.93
N VAL A 92 6.61 12.79 -19.44
CA VAL A 92 7.01 14.21 -19.32
C VAL A 92 7.36 14.80 -20.68
N GLY A 93 8.18 14.10 -21.46
CA GLY A 93 8.49 14.46 -22.85
C GLY A 93 9.00 15.90 -23.07
N PHE A 94 10.09 16.29 -22.41
CA PHE A 94 10.65 17.66 -22.55
C PHE A 94 10.99 18.07 -24.00
N GLY A 95 11.26 17.10 -24.88
CA GLY A 95 11.55 17.33 -26.30
C GLY A 95 12.95 17.86 -26.58
N ASP A 96 13.83 17.84 -25.58
CA ASP A 96 15.24 18.20 -25.67
C ASP A 96 16.09 17.11 -26.33
N ILE A 97 15.70 15.83 -26.17
CA ILE A 97 16.26 14.70 -26.92
C ILE A 97 15.16 14.14 -27.81
N THR A 98 15.46 13.99 -29.10
CA THR A 98 14.50 13.47 -30.09
C THR A 98 15.16 12.44 -31.01
N PRO A 99 14.40 11.45 -31.50
CA PRO A 99 14.93 10.46 -32.42
C PRO A 99 15.24 11.06 -33.80
N GLU A 100 16.47 10.89 -34.27
CA GLU A 100 16.99 11.56 -35.47
C GLU A 100 16.68 10.78 -36.75
N ASN A 101 16.60 9.46 -36.67
CA ASN A 101 16.34 8.58 -37.82
C ASN A 101 15.06 7.73 -37.69
N THR A 102 14.69 7.04 -38.77
CA THR A 102 13.46 6.23 -38.82
C THR A 102 13.45 5.05 -37.85
N ALA A 103 14.60 4.40 -37.63
CA ALA A 103 14.70 3.25 -36.72
C ALA A 103 14.53 3.69 -35.26
N GLU A 104 15.18 4.79 -34.86
CA GLU A 104 15.01 5.42 -33.57
C GLU A 104 13.56 5.89 -33.34
N ARG A 105 12.93 6.48 -34.36
CA ARG A 105 11.52 6.91 -34.30
C ARG A 105 10.59 5.74 -34.07
N LEU A 106 10.75 4.65 -34.81
CA LEU A 106 9.92 3.46 -34.67
C LEU A 106 10.06 2.84 -33.28
N PHE A 107 11.30 2.72 -32.78
CA PHE A 107 11.55 2.24 -31.41
C PHE A 107 10.92 3.17 -30.36
N THR A 108 11.08 4.49 -30.52
CA THR A 108 10.52 5.48 -29.61
C THR A 108 9.00 5.39 -29.55
N ILE A 109 8.30 5.21 -30.68
CA ILE A 109 6.85 5.00 -30.71
C ILE A 109 6.44 3.77 -29.90
N ILE A 110 7.15 2.66 -30.06
CA ILE A 110 6.89 1.42 -29.29
C ILE A 110 7.14 1.67 -27.79
N ALA A 111 8.24 2.36 -27.44
CA ALA A 111 8.57 2.72 -26.07
C ALA A 111 7.52 3.65 -25.45
N MET A 112 6.93 4.58 -26.22
CA MET A 112 5.84 5.45 -25.76
C MET A 112 4.57 4.65 -25.41
N TYR A 113 4.18 3.68 -26.25
CA TYR A 113 3.05 2.80 -25.93
C TYR A 113 3.31 1.94 -24.68
N ALA A 114 4.53 1.41 -24.54
CA ALA A 114 4.93 0.71 -23.31
C ALA A 114 4.90 1.65 -22.09
N GLY A 115 5.39 2.89 -22.26
CA GLY A 115 5.42 3.92 -21.23
C GLY A 115 4.04 4.25 -20.67
N VAL A 116 3.04 4.48 -21.53
CA VAL A 116 1.68 4.79 -21.06
C VAL A 116 1.03 3.61 -20.32
N MET A 117 1.27 2.37 -20.77
CA MET A 117 0.79 1.18 -20.07
C MET A 117 1.41 1.06 -18.68
N VAL A 118 2.73 1.25 -18.59
CA VAL A 118 3.48 1.21 -17.32
C VAL A 118 3.00 2.32 -16.38
N PHE A 119 2.88 3.55 -16.86
CA PHE A 119 2.40 4.67 -16.05
C PHE A 119 0.98 4.41 -15.49
N GLY A 120 0.07 3.88 -16.32
CA GLY A 120 -1.27 3.49 -15.88
C GLY A 120 -1.26 2.40 -14.79
N THR A 121 -0.36 1.42 -14.89
CA THR A 121 -0.19 0.42 -13.83
C THR A 121 0.37 1.05 -12.54
N MET A 122 1.29 2.02 -12.63
CA MET A 122 1.85 2.69 -11.46
C MET A 122 0.77 3.44 -10.69
N LEU A 123 -0.03 4.20 -11.43
CA LEU A 123 -1.13 4.96 -10.84
C LEU A 123 -2.13 4.02 -10.14
N SER A 124 -2.41 2.87 -10.74
CA SER A 124 -3.32 1.86 -10.18
C SER A 124 -2.81 1.25 -8.88
N GLU A 125 -1.51 0.93 -8.81
CA GLU A 125 -0.89 0.41 -7.58
C GLU A 125 -0.88 1.45 -6.45
N VAL A 126 -0.59 2.72 -6.77
CA VAL A 126 -0.66 3.83 -5.79
C VAL A 126 -2.09 4.03 -5.30
N GLN A 127 -3.08 3.99 -6.19
CA GLN A 127 -4.48 4.11 -5.82
C GLN A 127 -4.93 2.94 -4.93
N SER A 128 -4.52 1.71 -5.26
CA SER A 128 -4.77 0.52 -4.45
C SER A 128 -4.16 0.63 -3.05
N ALA A 129 -2.91 1.10 -2.96
CA ALA A 129 -2.23 1.36 -1.69
C ALA A 129 -2.98 2.41 -0.85
N HIS A 130 -3.40 3.52 -1.47
CA HIS A 130 -4.19 4.55 -0.80
C HIS A 130 -5.53 4.01 -0.29
N MET A 131 -6.27 3.27 -1.12
CA MET A 131 -7.53 2.64 -0.72
C MET A 131 -7.34 1.67 0.44
N HIS A 132 -6.23 0.93 0.47
CA HIS A 132 -5.91 0.01 1.55
C HIS A 132 -5.59 0.76 2.84
N ALA A 133 -4.73 1.79 2.78
CA ALA A 133 -4.32 2.59 3.93
C ALA A 133 -5.49 3.33 4.58
N PHE A 134 -6.40 3.89 3.78
CA PHE A 134 -7.53 4.69 4.25
C PHE A 134 -8.86 3.93 4.29
N ARG A 135 -8.83 2.59 4.18
CA ARG A 135 -10.06 1.76 4.13
C ARG A 135 -10.97 2.00 5.32
N LEU A 136 -10.41 1.96 6.53
CA LEU A 136 -11.17 2.07 7.78
C LEU A 136 -11.77 3.46 7.94
N GLN A 137 -10.97 4.49 7.67
CA GLN A 137 -11.41 5.88 7.72
C GLN A 137 -12.54 6.12 6.72
N LYS A 138 -12.38 5.69 5.46
CA LYS A 138 -13.42 5.82 4.44
C LYS A 138 -14.74 5.16 4.84
N GLN A 139 -14.69 4.00 5.50
CA GLN A 139 -15.90 3.33 6.00
C GLN A 139 -16.55 4.09 7.15
N CYS A 140 -15.76 4.63 8.09
CA CYS A 140 -16.25 5.47 9.19
C CYS A 140 -16.90 6.75 8.64
N ASP A 141 -16.23 7.43 7.71
CA ASP A 141 -16.70 8.65 7.08
C ASP A 141 -18.02 8.42 6.32
N GLN A 142 -18.16 7.27 5.64
CA GLN A 142 -19.39 6.89 4.95
C GLN A 142 -20.55 6.73 5.93
N VAL A 143 -20.37 5.97 7.02
CA VAL A 143 -21.43 5.77 8.03
C VAL A 143 -21.81 7.10 8.68
N HIS A 144 -20.82 7.94 9.00
CA HIS A 144 -21.07 9.27 9.53
C HIS A 144 -21.91 10.12 8.57
N HIS A 145 -21.58 10.09 7.27
CA HIS A 145 -22.31 10.82 6.24
C HIS A 145 -23.75 10.34 6.11
N ASP A 146 -23.97 9.02 6.07
CA ASP A 146 -25.30 8.41 5.94
C ASP A 146 -26.20 8.79 7.12
N VAL A 147 -25.68 8.74 8.35
CA VAL A 147 -26.44 9.15 9.55
C VAL A 147 -26.71 10.66 9.53
N LYS A 148 -25.73 11.46 9.13
CA LYS A 148 -25.91 12.92 9.02
C LYS A 148 -26.99 13.29 8.02
N ASP A 149 -27.07 12.60 6.90
CA ASP A 149 -28.12 12.81 5.89
C ASP A 149 -29.50 12.38 6.40
N PHE A 150 -29.59 11.27 7.13
CA PHE A 150 -30.81 10.83 7.80
C PHE A 150 -31.32 11.87 8.84
N LEU A 151 -30.41 12.42 9.64
CA LEU A 151 -30.77 13.45 10.64
C LEU A 151 -31.23 14.75 9.99
N ARG A 152 -30.65 15.10 8.83
CA ARG A 152 -31.06 16.26 8.04
C ARG A 152 -32.43 16.06 7.40
N SER A 153 -32.69 14.93 6.76
CA SER A 153 -33.98 14.65 6.10
C SER A 153 -35.14 14.58 7.10
N THR A 154 -34.86 14.23 8.35
CA THR A 154 -35.86 14.16 9.44
C THR A 154 -35.99 15.47 10.23
N ASN A 155 -35.27 16.54 9.87
CA ASN A 155 -35.27 17.83 10.57
C ASN A 155 -34.97 17.76 12.08
N VAL A 156 -34.02 16.91 12.48
CA VAL A 156 -33.64 16.75 13.89
C VAL A 156 -32.92 18.01 14.40
N PRO A 157 -33.24 18.53 15.61
CA PRO A 157 -32.55 19.67 16.20
C PRO A 157 -31.03 19.46 16.30
N LYS A 158 -30.24 20.49 15.93
CA LYS A 158 -28.77 20.42 15.85
C LYS A 158 -28.10 19.89 17.13
N ALA A 159 -28.63 20.22 18.30
CA ALA A 159 -28.10 19.76 19.58
C ALA A 159 -28.20 18.22 19.74
N VAL A 160 -29.29 17.62 19.27
CA VAL A 160 -29.48 16.16 19.29
C VAL A 160 -28.64 15.52 18.20
N SER A 161 -28.65 16.08 16.99
CA SER A 161 -27.87 15.57 15.86
C SER A 161 -26.38 15.47 16.17
N ARG A 162 -25.82 16.48 16.86
CA ARG A 162 -24.42 16.46 17.30
C ARG A 162 -24.13 15.29 18.24
N ARG A 163 -24.98 15.09 19.26
CA ARG A 163 -24.83 13.99 20.23
C ARG A 163 -24.93 12.62 19.56
N VAL A 164 -25.82 12.48 18.59
CA VAL A 164 -25.99 11.24 17.82
C VAL A 164 -24.73 10.95 16.99
N LEU A 165 -24.22 11.94 16.25
CA LEU A 165 -23.02 11.76 15.43
C LEU A 165 -21.78 11.43 16.28
N GLU A 166 -21.58 12.13 17.41
CA GLU A 166 -20.48 11.82 18.35
C GLU A 166 -20.59 10.39 18.90
N TRP A 167 -21.80 9.91 19.18
CA TRP A 167 -22.02 8.53 19.61
C TRP A 167 -21.79 7.52 18.48
N VAL A 168 -22.24 7.81 17.27
CA VAL A 168 -22.06 6.93 16.09
C VAL A 168 -20.58 6.74 15.79
N ASP A 169 -19.78 7.81 15.82
CA ASP A 169 -18.33 7.73 15.58
C ASP A 169 -17.67 6.81 16.62
N LEU A 170 -18.00 6.98 17.90
CA LEU A 170 -17.49 6.13 18.99
C LEU A 170 -17.94 4.67 18.84
N ASP A 171 -19.24 4.44 18.64
CA ASP A 171 -19.84 3.11 18.53
C ASP A 171 -19.27 2.34 17.33
N TYR A 172 -19.12 3.02 16.19
CA TYR A 172 -18.53 2.42 14.99
C TYR A 172 -17.09 1.98 15.24
N MET A 173 -16.25 2.83 15.85
CA MET A 173 -14.86 2.47 16.16
C MET A 173 -14.75 1.26 17.09
N VAL A 174 -15.61 1.17 18.12
CA VAL A 174 -15.57 0.04 19.06
C VAL A 174 -16.11 -1.24 18.43
N LYS A 175 -17.26 -1.17 17.74
CA LYS A 175 -17.83 -2.32 17.01
C LYS A 175 -16.87 -2.84 15.96
N MET A 176 -16.19 -1.95 15.24
CA MET A 176 -15.22 -2.36 14.23
C MET A 176 -14.02 -3.09 14.83
N ARG A 177 -13.43 -2.58 15.92
CA ARG A 177 -12.33 -3.25 16.62
C ARG A 177 -12.76 -4.63 17.15
N ARG A 178 -13.97 -4.73 17.67
CA ARG A 178 -14.56 -5.99 18.13
C ARG A 178 -14.71 -6.98 16.98
N ASN A 179 -15.34 -6.58 15.88
CA ASN A 179 -15.56 -7.43 14.71
C ASN A 179 -14.23 -7.92 14.11
N GLN A 180 -13.21 -7.05 14.03
CA GLN A 180 -11.88 -7.43 13.57
C GLN A 180 -11.23 -8.47 14.50
N ARG A 181 -11.36 -8.29 15.81
CA ARG A 181 -10.85 -9.23 16.81
C ARG A 181 -11.56 -10.59 16.72
N GLU A 182 -12.89 -10.59 16.62
CA GLU A 182 -13.68 -11.82 16.48
C GLU A 182 -13.38 -12.55 15.16
N ALA A 183 -13.25 -11.81 14.06
CA ALA A 183 -12.85 -12.37 12.76
C ALA A 183 -11.42 -12.94 12.79
N ALA A 184 -10.48 -12.31 13.49
CA ALA A 184 -9.14 -12.87 13.66
C ALA A 184 -9.17 -14.15 14.51
N LEU A 185 -9.95 -14.18 15.61
CA LEU A 185 -10.07 -15.34 16.48
C LEU A 185 -10.77 -16.52 15.81
N SER A 186 -11.70 -16.28 14.89
CA SER A 186 -12.41 -17.35 14.16
C SER A 186 -11.49 -18.11 13.21
N LEU A 187 -10.50 -17.44 12.61
CA LEU A 187 -9.48 -18.04 11.73
C LEU A 187 -8.48 -18.94 12.48
N ILE A 188 -8.34 -18.76 13.79
CA ILE A 188 -7.40 -19.52 14.61
C ILE A 188 -8.04 -20.86 15.01
N PRO A 189 -7.33 -22.00 14.92
CA PRO A 189 -7.84 -23.28 15.41
C PRO A 189 -8.18 -23.23 16.91
N PRO A 190 -9.23 -23.94 17.38
CA PRO A 190 -9.68 -23.87 18.76
C PRO A 190 -8.60 -24.20 19.79
N GLN A 191 -7.66 -25.09 19.46
CA GLN A 191 -6.53 -25.50 20.31
C GLN A 191 -5.56 -24.34 20.63
N LEU A 192 -5.43 -23.37 19.71
CA LEU A 192 -4.56 -22.21 19.86
C LEU A 192 -5.30 -20.96 20.39
N ARG A 193 -6.64 -21.01 20.46
CA ARG A 193 -7.43 -19.89 21.00
C ARG A 193 -7.25 -19.73 22.50
N MET A 194 -7.12 -20.83 23.26
CA MET A 194 -7.04 -20.79 24.72
C MET A 194 -5.79 -20.07 25.25
N PRO A 195 -4.57 -20.37 24.79
CA PRO A 195 -3.39 -19.64 25.24
C PRO A 195 -3.45 -18.13 24.93
N ILE A 196 -4.00 -17.78 23.77
CA ILE A 196 -4.18 -16.38 23.35
C ILE A 196 -5.23 -15.70 24.24
N PHE A 197 -6.33 -16.39 24.52
CA PHE A 197 -7.42 -15.90 25.34
C PHE A 197 -6.96 -15.61 26.77
N ASP A 198 -6.22 -16.56 27.38
CA ASP A 198 -5.65 -16.41 28.71
C ASP A 198 -4.65 -15.24 28.77
N HIS A 199 -3.86 -15.03 27.72
CA HIS A 199 -2.96 -13.88 27.64
C HIS A 199 -3.71 -12.54 27.52
N LEU A 200 -4.75 -12.48 26.67
CA LEU A 200 -5.52 -11.25 26.43
C LEU A 200 -6.39 -10.83 27.62
N HIS A 201 -6.87 -11.78 28.41
CA HIS A 201 -7.80 -11.53 29.52
C HIS A 201 -7.19 -11.73 30.91
N LYS A 202 -5.87 -11.94 30.99
CA LYS A 202 -5.15 -12.20 32.23
C LYS A 202 -5.57 -11.24 33.35
N GLU A 203 -5.45 -9.94 33.14
CA GLU A 203 -5.77 -8.95 34.19
C GLU A 203 -7.24 -8.98 34.64
N MET A 204 -8.19 -9.23 33.72
CA MET A 204 -9.60 -9.33 34.07
C MET A 204 -9.90 -10.62 34.84
N LEU A 205 -9.34 -11.75 34.39
CA LEU A 205 -9.52 -13.07 35.01
C LEU A 205 -8.94 -13.10 36.43
N TYR A 206 -7.75 -12.52 36.63
CA TYR A 206 -7.13 -12.42 37.95
C TYR A 206 -7.73 -11.30 38.81
N GLY A 207 -8.37 -10.29 38.22
CA GLY A 207 -9.01 -9.18 38.93
C GLY A 207 -10.32 -9.55 39.64
N ILE A 208 -11.01 -10.61 39.19
CA ILE A 208 -12.30 -11.05 39.74
C ILE A 208 -12.06 -12.27 40.65
N PRO A 209 -12.23 -12.16 41.98
CA PRO A 209 -11.97 -13.25 42.93
C PRO A 209 -12.71 -14.54 42.59
N PHE A 210 -13.97 -14.41 42.16
CA PHE A 210 -14.81 -15.55 41.73
C PHE A 210 -14.20 -16.36 40.57
N LEU A 211 -13.53 -15.70 39.61
CA LEU A 211 -12.93 -16.38 38.46
C LEU A 211 -11.56 -16.98 38.77
N ARG A 212 -10.90 -16.46 39.80
CA ARG A 212 -9.59 -16.95 40.29
C ARG A 212 -9.71 -18.32 40.98
N ASP A 213 -10.80 -18.54 41.71
CA ASP A 213 -10.99 -19.71 42.57
C ASP A 213 -11.64 -20.91 41.84
N LEU A 214 -11.92 -20.80 40.54
CA LEU A 214 -12.45 -21.89 39.72
C LEU A 214 -11.37 -22.96 39.47
N ALA A 215 -11.60 -24.19 39.96
CA ALA A 215 -10.70 -25.32 39.83
C ALA A 215 -10.43 -25.72 38.36
N ASP A 216 -9.16 -26.04 38.07
CA ASP A 216 -8.53 -26.15 36.74
C ASP A 216 -9.24 -27.05 35.71
N ILE A 217 -9.95 -28.10 36.15
CA ILE A 217 -10.38 -29.17 35.23
C ILE A 217 -11.42 -28.69 34.21
N HIS A 218 -12.22 -27.65 34.51
CA HIS A 218 -13.27 -27.11 33.61
C HIS A 218 -13.21 -25.59 33.39
N ARG A 219 -12.18 -24.91 33.90
CA ARG A 219 -12.04 -23.45 33.80
C ARG A 219 -12.02 -22.98 32.35
N ASP A 220 -11.27 -23.66 31.50
CA ASP A 220 -11.07 -23.29 30.10
C ASP A 220 -12.36 -23.34 29.27
N GLN A 221 -13.12 -24.43 29.43
CA GLN A 221 -14.40 -24.62 28.73
C GLN A 221 -15.45 -23.62 29.24
N PHE A 222 -15.46 -23.33 30.54
CA PHE A 222 -16.36 -22.35 31.15
C PHE A 222 -16.05 -20.93 30.68
N LEU A 223 -14.77 -20.53 30.63
CA LEU A 223 -14.37 -19.20 30.16
C LEU A 223 -14.69 -18.99 28.68
N LEU A 224 -14.49 -20.01 27.83
CA LEU A 224 -14.90 -19.95 26.43
C LEU A 224 -16.41 -19.74 26.26
N ASN A 225 -17.22 -20.45 27.05
CA ASN A 225 -18.68 -20.32 27.00
C ASN A 225 -19.18 -19.00 27.61
N LEU A 226 -18.55 -18.53 28.69
CA LEU A 226 -18.89 -17.25 29.30
C LEU A 226 -18.64 -16.10 28.32
N PHE A 227 -17.51 -16.13 27.62
CA PHE A 227 -17.15 -15.07 26.67
C PHE A 227 -17.88 -15.16 25.34
N SER A 228 -18.30 -16.35 24.91
CA SER A 228 -19.20 -16.48 23.76
C SER A 228 -20.58 -15.89 24.05
N LEU A 229 -21.00 -15.88 25.32
CA LEU A 229 -22.26 -15.28 25.78
C LEU A 229 -22.13 -13.81 26.22
N ALA A 230 -20.91 -13.35 26.56
CA ALA A 230 -20.68 -12.01 27.05
C ALA A 230 -20.88 -10.96 25.95
N GLN A 231 -21.80 -10.01 26.19
CA GLN A 231 -21.98 -8.85 25.33
C GLN A 231 -21.24 -7.65 25.93
N LEU A 232 -20.24 -7.16 25.22
CA LEU A 232 -19.60 -5.89 25.55
C LEU A 232 -20.55 -4.73 25.26
N ILE A 233 -20.91 -3.95 26.28
CA ILE A 233 -21.73 -2.74 26.14
C ILE A 233 -20.82 -1.52 26.21
N THR A 234 -20.89 -0.65 25.20
CA THR A 234 -20.14 0.60 25.14
C THR A 234 -20.94 1.74 25.76
N PHE A 235 -20.31 2.49 26.67
CA PHE A 235 -20.90 3.66 27.28
C PHE A 235 -20.13 4.92 26.85
N CYS A 236 -20.85 5.94 26.39
CA CYS A 236 -20.27 7.26 26.15
C CYS A 236 -20.30 8.05 27.47
N SER A 237 -19.14 8.27 28.09
CA SER A 237 -19.05 9.09 29.31
C SER A 237 -19.09 10.56 28.93
N HIS A 238 -20.07 11.30 29.47
CA HIS A 238 -20.20 12.76 29.31
C HIS A 238 -18.97 13.58 29.76
N LYS A 239 -17.96 12.95 30.38
CA LYS A 239 -16.79 13.61 31.00
C LYS A 239 -15.44 13.33 30.34
N PHE A 240 -15.36 12.48 29.31
CA PHE A 240 -14.09 12.26 28.61
C PHE A 240 -14.27 12.58 27.12
N PRO A 241 -13.52 13.54 26.57
CA PRO A 241 -13.52 13.75 25.13
C PRO A 241 -13.01 12.45 24.52
N VAL A 242 -13.86 11.81 23.73
CA VAL A 242 -13.44 10.75 22.82
C VAL A 242 -12.32 11.37 22.01
N ALA A 243 -11.11 10.84 22.14
CA ALA A 243 -9.98 11.23 21.32
C ALA A 243 -10.45 11.15 19.88
N THR A 244 -10.62 12.34 19.31
CA THR A 244 -11.04 12.56 17.94
C THR A 244 -10.18 11.67 17.07
N CYS A 245 -10.82 10.94 16.16
CA CYS A 245 -10.23 10.18 15.07
C CYS A 245 -8.80 10.67 14.80
N MET A 246 -7.81 9.86 15.21
CA MET A 246 -6.38 10.21 15.14
C MET A 246 -6.09 10.85 13.78
N LYS A 247 -5.64 12.11 13.83
CA LYS A 247 -4.86 12.72 12.77
C LYS A 247 -3.57 11.94 12.53
#